data_AF-A0A812RN38-F1
#
_entry.id   AF-A0A812RN38-F1
#
_cell.length_a   1.000
_cell.length_b   1.000
_cell.length_c   1.000
_cell.angle_alpha   90.00
_cell.angle_beta   90.00
_cell.angle_gamma   90.00
#
_symmetry.space_group_name_H-M   'P 1'
#
loop_
_entity.id
_entity.type
_entity.pdbx_description
1 polymer ?
#
loop_
_entity_poly.entity_id
_entity_poly.type
_entity_poly.pdbx_seq_one_letter_code
_entity_poly.pdbx_strand_id
1 'polypeptide(L)'
;MIYYRTQSWYTQIARWYGTVWGEVKVKAILILIYTSAAYWLCLKEGHNLGRTRKNILGSTISFLLIFRANNGYKRYMKGRAACIHFFCVLREIICTYLIFLAGGSRNRRLRWRRVGPSSRPVTQEDVEMDVDDKIASEERTEAVRWCLIMAIAFQMHARLLDQGLNKGRITEETKRRVDWDRYRIRGLTNENEFRSLDGIVRAVAAPQISWATPQYPDLPGVEEVFGPEASALQESPGDIEISRVPYIRLCTYLVYKLNEVGYRNMNDPRMQDKRWGMGERFVPLVTAQTMSLSYSYSEVNQIISTPLPFPYNHL
;
A
#
# COMPACT_ATOMS: atom_id res chain seq x y z
N MET A 1 -7.42 3.91 -15.35
CA MET A 1 -6.59 5.09 -15.68
C MET A 1 -7.44 5.97 -16.59
N ILE A 2 -7.89 7.14 -16.12
CA ILE A 2 -8.73 8.02 -16.94
C ILE A 2 -7.78 8.82 -17.84
N TYR A 3 -7.86 8.57 -19.15
CA TYR A 3 -7.06 9.29 -20.15
C TYR A 3 -7.72 10.65 -20.42
N TYR A 4 -7.07 11.73 -19.98
CA TYR A 4 -7.54 13.08 -20.27
C TYR A 4 -6.78 13.68 -21.45
N ARG A 5 -7.50 14.32 -22.38
CA ARG A 5 -6.91 15.09 -23.48
C ARG A 5 -6.11 16.27 -22.90
N THR A 6 -4.80 16.31 -23.11
CA THR A 6 -3.87 17.34 -22.56
C THR A 6 -3.56 18.47 -23.55
N GLN A 7 -4.46 18.74 -24.50
CA GLN A 7 -4.17 19.65 -25.63
C GLN A 7 -4.03 21.13 -25.23
N SER A 8 -4.51 21.55 -24.06
CA SER A 8 -4.35 22.94 -23.60
C SER A 8 -4.35 23.09 -22.07
N TRP A 9 -3.66 24.12 -21.56
CA TRP A 9 -3.59 24.41 -20.12
C TRP A 9 -4.92 24.97 -19.58
N TYR A 10 -5.67 25.75 -20.37
CA TYR A 10 -6.94 26.33 -19.93
C TYR A 10 -8.00 25.24 -19.65
N THR A 11 -8.02 24.16 -20.43
CA THR A 11 -8.92 23.03 -20.17
C THR A 11 -8.57 22.29 -18.88
N GLN A 12 -7.35 22.45 -18.34
CA GLN A 12 -6.97 21.87 -17.05
C GLN A 12 -7.50 22.69 -15.89
N ILE A 13 -7.62 24.02 -16.05
CA ILE A 13 -8.18 24.92 -15.03
C ILE A 13 -9.69 24.75 -14.93
N ALA A 14 -10.41 24.66 -16.06
CA ALA A 14 -11.87 24.56 -16.06
C ALA A 14 -12.42 23.15 -15.69
N ARG A 15 -11.54 22.18 -15.40
CA ARG A 15 -11.96 20.83 -15.00
C ARG A 15 -12.49 20.81 -13.59
N TRP A 16 -13.58 20.09 -13.38
CA TRP A 16 -14.23 19.96 -12.07
C TRP A 16 -13.72 18.78 -11.23
N TYR A 17 -13.38 17.66 -11.86
CA TYR A 17 -12.92 16.46 -11.18
C TYR A 17 -11.40 16.35 -11.21
N GLY A 18 -10.79 16.03 -10.07
CA GLY A 18 -9.34 15.88 -9.93
C GLY A 18 -8.54 17.18 -10.00
N THR A 19 -9.18 18.33 -9.79
CA THR A 19 -8.56 19.67 -9.80
C THR A 19 -8.69 20.38 -8.46
N VAL A 20 -8.09 21.57 -8.38
CA VAL A 20 -8.07 22.45 -7.20
C VAL A 20 -9.49 22.87 -6.76
N TRP A 21 -10.47 22.85 -7.67
CA TRP A 21 -11.84 23.32 -7.38
C TRP A 21 -12.55 22.50 -6.32
N GLY A 22 -12.30 21.19 -6.21
CA GLY A 22 -12.92 20.34 -5.20
C GLY A 22 -12.66 20.84 -3.77
N GLU A 23 -11.42 21.28 -3.52
CA GLU A 23 -10.94 21.71 -2.20
C GLU A 23 -11.12 23.21 -1.92
N VAL A 24 -11.13 24.04 -2.97
CA VAL A 24 -11.04 25.50 -2.82
C VAL A 24 -12.39 26.20 -3.05
N LYS A 25 -13.35 25.59 -3.77
CA LYS A 25 -14.60 26.26 -4.17
C LYS A 25 -15.36 26.90 -3.00
N VAL A 26 -15.52 26.19 -1.88
CA VAL A 26 -16.27 26.68 -0.72
C VAL A 26 -15.53 27.86 -0.09
N LYS A 27 -14.21 27.74 0.09
CA LYS A 27 -13.37 28.81 0.63
C LYS A 27 -13.39 30.05 -0.26
N ALA A 28 -13.32 29.88 -1.57
CA ALA A 28 -13.38 30.97 -2.54
C ALA A 28 -14.74 31.69 -2.50
N ILE A 29 -15.85 30.94 -2.45
CA ILE A 29 -17.20 31.52 -2.32
C ILE A 29 -17.34 32.29 -1.01
N LEU A 30 -16.88 31.73 0.11
CA LEU A 30 -16.93 32.40 1.42
C LEU A 30 -16.11 33.69 1.44
N ILE A 31 -14.91 33.68 0.85
CA ILE A 31 -14.08 34.89 0.72
C ILE A 31 -14.78 35.93 -0.16
N LEU A 32 -15.40 35.52 -1.27
CA LEU A 32 -16.14 36.42 -2.15
C LEU A 32 -17.32 37.07 -1.41
N ILE A 33 -18.13 36.28 -0.70
CA ILE A 33 -19.25 36.78 0.10
C ILE A 33 -18.75 37.75 1.18
N TYR A 34 -17.71 37.36 1.93
CA TYR A 34 -17.14 38.18 3.00
C TYR A 34 -16.60 39.51 2.48
N THR A 35 -15.79 39.49 1.42
CA THR A 35 -15.21 40.70 0.82
C THR A 35 -16.27 41.61 0.24
N SER A 36 -17.32 41.05 -0.36
CA SER A 36 -18.45 41.82 -0.91
C SER A 36 -19.28 42.49 0.18
N ALA A 37 -19.58 41.76 1.26
CA ALA A 37 -20.30 42.29 2.43
C ALA A 37 -19.48 43.38 3.15
N ALA A 38 -18.18 43.14 3.34
CA ALA A 38 -17.27 44.13 3.94
C ALA A 38 -17.16 45.40 3.09
N TYR A 39 -17.08 45.26 1.76
CA TYR A 39 -17.09 46.40 0.85
C TYR A 39 -18.39 47.20 0.94
N TRP A 40 -19.54 46.52 0.94
CA TRP A 40 -20.84 47.17 1.07
C TRP A 40 -21.00 47.92 2.39
N LEU A 41 -20.53 47.33 3.49
CA LEU A 41 -20.55 47.96 4.82
C LEU A 41 -19.64 49.20 4.87
N CYS A 42 -18.43 49.12 4.30
CA CYS A 42 -17.54 50.27 4.22
C CYS A 42 -18.12 51.42 3.38
N LEU A 43 -18.86 51.08 2.32
CA LEU A 43 -19.54 52.05 1.46
C LEU A 43 -20.70 52.74 2.20
N LYS A 44 -21.41 52.00 3.06
CA LYS A 44 -22.50 52.54 3.90
C LYS A 44 -21.98 53.44 5.02
N GLU A 45 -20.86 53.08 5.65
CA GLU A 45 -20.26 53.81 6.78
C GLU A 45 -19.27 54.92 6.35
N GLY A 46 -18.93 55.00 5.06
CA GLY A 46 -18.02 56.01 4.52
C GLY A 46 -16.53 55.75 4.85
N HIS A 47 -16.17 54.53 5.24
CA HIS A 47 -14.79 54.18 5.58
C HIS A 47 -13.94 53.88 4.34
N ASN A 48 -12.79 54.56 4.19
CA ASN A 48 -11.86 54.34 3.10
C ASN A 48 -10.68 53.45 3.51
N LEU A 49 -10.74 52.16 3.16
CA LEU A 49 -9.71 51.15 3.46
C LEU A 49 -8.55 51.12 2.45
N GLY A 50 -8.59 51.93 1.38
CA GLY A 50 -7.67 51.83 0.24
C GLY A 50 -6.22 52.22 0.54
N ARG A 51 -5.96 53.00 1.59
CA ARG A 51 -4.62 53.55 1.90
C ARG A 51 -3.73 52.65 2.76
N THR A 52 -4.28 51.61 3.38
CA THR A 52 -3.56 50.70 4.29
C THR A 52 -3.11 49.40 3.62
N ARG A 53 -2.56 49.46 2.39
CA ARG A 53 -1.95 48.27 1.75
C ARG A 53 -0.59 47.96 2.35
N LYS A 54 -0.53 46.99 3.29
CA LYS A 54 0.73 46.35 3.70
C LYS A 54 1.13 45.29 2.66
N ASN A 55 1.82 45.70 1.59
CA ASN A 55 2.32 44.80 0.52
C ASN A 55 3.32 43.72 1.01
N ILE A 56 3.88 43.89 2.21
CA ILE A 56 4.87 42.98 2.81
C ILE A 56 4.27 41.59 3.07
N LEU A 57 2.97 41.51 3.41
CA LEU A 57 2.31 40.24 3.72
C LEU A 57 2.18 39.36 2.45
N GLY A 58 1.90 39.96 1.29
CA GLY A 58 1.72 39.23 0.03
C GLY A 58 3.01 38.58 -0.45
N SER A 59 4.13 39.32 -0.39
CA SER A 59 5.45 38.82 -0.80
C SER A 59 5.93 37.68 0.11
N THR A 60 5.84 37.86 1.43
CA THR A 60 6.26 36.84 2.42
C THR A 60 5.40 35.57 2.36
N ILE A 61 4.07 35.70 2.22
CA ILE A 61 3.17 34.56 2.05
C ILE A 61 3.46 33.81 0.75
N SER A 62 3.67 34.53 -0.36
CA SER A 62 3.98 33.91 -1.66
C SER A 62 5.28 33.11 -1.59
N PHE A 63 6.32 33.66 -0.96
CA PHE A 63 7.57 32.97 -0.71
C PHE A 63 7.35 31.68 0.12
N LEU A 64 6.69 31.78 1.29
CA LEU A 64 6.42 30.63 2.14
C LEU A 64 5.60 29.54 1.43
N LEU A 65 4.63 29.92 0.59
CA LEU A 65 3.83 29.01 -0.21
C LEU A 65 4.68 28.27 -1.25
N ILE A 66 5.58 28.96 -1.95
CA ILE A 66 6.48 28.34 -2.93
C ILE A 66 7.38 27.30 -2.25
N PHE A 67 7.98 27.63 -1.10
CA PHE A 67 8.80 26.68 -0.34
C PHE A 67 7.99 25.46 0.11
N ARG A 68 6.80 25.68 0.65
CA ARG A 68 5.90 24.60 1.07
C ARG A 68 5.48 23.72 -0.11
N ALA A 69 5.15 24.32 -1.25
CA ALA A 69 4.77 23.60 -2.46
C ALA A 69 5.93 22.77 -3.02
N ASN A 70 7.13 23.35 -3.10
CA ASN A 70 8.33 22.66 -3.57
C ASN A 70 8.70 21.47 -2.67
N ASN A 71 8.69 21.66 -1.35
CA ASN A 71 8.98 20.59 -0.39
C ASN A 71 7.88 19.51 -0.39
N GLY A 72 6.62 19.92 -0.49
CA GLY A 72 5.48 19.00 -0.65
C GLY A 72 5.61 18.16 -1.91
N TYR A 73 5.98 18.77 -3.04
CA TYR A 73 6.18 18.07 -4.31
C TYR A 73 7.35 17.09 -4.27
N LYS A 74 8.51 17.50 -3.73
CA LYS A 74 9.67 16.61 -3.54
C LYS A 74 9.30 15.39 -2.69
N ARG A 75 8.58 15.63 -1.58
CA ARG A 75 8.10 14.56 -0.68
C ARG A 75 7.10 13.64 -1.36
N TYR A 76 6.17 14.18 -2.13
CA TYR A 76 5.24 13.40 -2.94
C TYR A 76 5.97 12.50 -3.94
N MET A 77 6.95 13.04 -4.68
CA MET A 77 7.73 12.25 -5.63
C MET A 77 8.56 11.16 -4.95
N LYS A 78 9.14 11.45 -3.78
CA LYS A 78 9.86 10.46 -2.96
C LYS A 78 8.92 9.35 -2.50
N GLY A 79 7.74 9.68 -1.98
CA GLY A 79 6.74 8.70 -1.55
C GLY A 79 6.25 7.83 -2.70
N ARG A 80 6.00 8.43 -3.87
CA ARG A 80 5.65 7.70 -5.09
C ARG A 80 6.74 6.73 -5.51
N ALA A 81 8.01 7.17 -5.50
CA ALA A 81 9.15 6.31 -5.84
C ALA A 81 9.28 5.13 -4.87
N ALA A 82 9.16 5.37 -3.56
CA ALA A 82 9.20 4.31 -2.54
C ALA A 82 8.06 3.29 -2.71
N CYS A 83 6.84 3.73 -2.99
CA CYS A 83 5.72 2.84 -3.29
C CYS A 83 5.97 1.99 -4.55
N ILE A 84 6.47 2.58 -5.63
CA ILE A 84 6.80 1.84 -6.86
C ILE A 84 7.91 0.81 -6.57
N HIS A 85 8.96 1.23 -5.88
CA HIS A 85 10.08 0.38 -5.52
C HIS A 85 9.61 -0.83 -4.69
N PHE A 86 8.72 -0.63 -3.70
CA PHE A 86 8.13 -1.72 -2.92
C PHE A 86 7.49 -2.81 -3.80
N PHE A 87 6.67 -2.42 -4.79
CA PHE A 87 6.04 -3.38 -5.71
C PHE A 87 7.03 -4.00 -6.70
N CYS A 88 8.06 -3.26 -7.12
CA CYS A 88 9.14 -3.81 -7.95
C CYS A 88 9.90 -4.91 -7.21
N VAL A 89 10.25 -4.68 -5.94
CA VAL A 89 10.94 -5.68 -5.10
C VAL A 89 10.06 -6.90 -4.85
N LEU A 90 8.76 -6.73 -4.61
CA LEU A 90 7.82 -7.87 -4.51
C LEU A 90 7.83 -8.75 -5.77
N ARG A 91 7.82 -8.12 -6.95
CA ARG A 91 7.93 -8.83 -8.22
C ARG A 91 9.27 -9.54 -8.35
N GLU A 92 10.38 -8.92 -7.94
CA GLU A 92 11.71 -9.52 -7.98
C GLU A 92 11.82 -10.73 -7.05
N ILE A 93 11.20 -10.69 -5.87
CA ILE A 93 11.11 -11.85 -4.98
C ILE A 93 10.40 -13.00 -5.69
N ILE A 94 9.23 -12.74 -6.29
CA ILE A 94 8.50 -13.76 -7.07
C ILE A 94 9.38 -14.34 -8.18
N CYS A 95 10.03 -13.50 -8.97
CA CYS A 95 10.96 -13.95 -10.01
C CYS A 95 12.09 -14.82 -9.44
N THR A 96 12.63 -14.46 -8.28
CA THR A 96 13.70 -15.21 -7.61
C THR A 96 13.22 -16.61 -7.24
N TYR A 97 12.05 -16.74 -6.61
CA TYR A 97 11.46 -18.05 -6.28
C TYR A 97 11.17 -18.87 -7.55
N LEU A 98 10.70 -18.26 -8.63
CA LEU A 98 10.47 -18.97 -9.90
C LEU A 98 11.76 -19.48 -10.55
N ILE A 99 12.85 -18.71 -10.45
CA ILE A 99 14.14 -19.02 -11.09
C ILE A 99 14.97 -20.00 -10.26
N PHE A 100 15.03 -19.85 -8.94
CA PHE A 100 15.96 -20.60 -8.09
C PHE A 100 15.38 -21.93 -7.58
N LEU A 101 14.06 -22.06 -7.52
CA LEU A 101 13.42 -23.31 -7.14
C LEU A 101 13.48 -24.25 -8.35
N ALA A 102 14.41 -25.21 -8.36
CA ALA A 102 14.76 -25.99 -9.55
C ALA A 102 13.69 -27.03 -9.93
N GLY A 103 12.93 -27.51 -8.96
CA GLY A 103 11.99 -28.63 -9.13
C GLY A 103 12.66 -29.99 -9.30
N GLY A 104 11.85 -30.95 -9.69
CA GLY A 104 12.21 -32.33 -9.98
C GLY A 104 12.92 -32.52 -11.32
N SER A 105 13.04 -33.77 -11.74
CA SER A 105 13.85 -34.16 -12.90
C SER A 105 13.27 -33.60 -14.19
N ARG A 106 11.93 -33.57 -14.32
CA ARG A 106 11.25 -32.98 -15.47
C ARG A 106 11.53 -31.47 -15.59
N ASN A 107 11.37 -30.68 -14.54
CA ASN A 107 11.57 -29.23 -14.66
C ASN A 107 13.02 -28.87 -14.95
N ARG A 108 13.98 -29.60 -14.38
CA ARG A 108 15.40 -29.48 -14.73
C ARG A 108 15.64 -29.80 -16.21
N ARG A 109 15.06 -30.88 -16.73
CA ARG A 109 15.16 -31.26 -18.15
C ARG A 109 14.56 -30.20 -19.07
N LEU A 110 13.37 -29.69 -18.77
CA LEU A 110 12.70 -28.65 -19.55
C LEU A 110 13.49 -27.34 -19.56
N ARG A 111 14.01 -26.91 -18.41
CA ARG A 111 14.77 -25.66 -18.27
C ARG A 111 16.04 -25.63 -19.13
N TRP A 112 16.72 -26.78 -19.26
CA TRP A 112 17.96 -26.92 -20.03
C TRP A 112 17.74 -27.52 -21.42
N ARG A 113 16.47 -27.70 -21.84
CA ARG A 113 16.16 -28.25 -23.16
C ARG A 113 16.55 -27.26 -24.24
N ARG A 114 17.48 -27.65 -25.11
CA ARG A 114 17.83 -26.86 -26.30
C ARG A 114 16.67 -26.94 -27.29
N VAL A 115 16.11 -25.80 -27.66
CA VAL A 115 15.12 -25.68 -28.75
C VAL A 115 15.89 -25.49 -30.05
N GLY A 116 15.83 -26.47 -30.96
CA GLY A 116 16.53 -26.43 -32.23
C GLY A 116 16.37 -27.71 -33.06
N PRO A 117 16.94 -27.76 -34.28
CA PRO A 117 16.81 -28.89 -35.21
C PRO A 117 17.34 -30.22 -34.64
N SER A 118 18.23 -30.15 -33.65
CA SER A 118 18.84 -31.28 -32.95
C SER A 118 18.21 -31.56 -31.57
N SER A 119 17.01 -31.04 -31.30
CA SER A 119 16.32 -31.28 -30.03
C SER A 119 15.93 -32.74 -29.86
N ARG A 120 16.19 -33.31 -28.67
CA ARG A 120 15.77 -34.68 -28.34
C ARG A 120 14.24 -34.79 -28.39
N PRO A 121 13.68 -35.93 -28.86
CA PRO A 121 12.24 -36.17 -28.84
C PRO A 121 11.71 -36.10 -27.41
N VAL A 122 10.46 -35.65 -27.27
CA VAL A 122 9.78 -35.60 -25.96
C VAL A 122 9.58 -37.04 -25.48
N THR A 123 10.10 -37.37 -24.32
CA THR A 123 9.92 -38.68 -23.68
C THR A 123 8.78 -38.64 -22.67
N GLN A 124 8.23 -39.81 -22.30
CA GLN A 124 7.14 -39.90 -21.30
C GLN A 124 7.55 -39.29 -19.94
N GLU A 125 8.84 -39.36 -19.61
CA GLU A 125 9.43 -38.74 -18.41
C GLU A 125 9.51 -37.19 -18.48
N ASP A 126 9.29 -36.59 -19.66
CA ASP A 126 9.13 -35.14 -19.81
C ASP A 126 7.66 -34.69 -19.61
N VAL A 127 6.72 -35.65 -19.66
CA VAL A 127 5.27 -35.40 -19.63
C VAL A 127 4.70 -35.61 -18.22
N GLU A 128 5.14 -36.63 -17.49
CA GLU A 128 4.68 -36.92 -16.13
C GLU A 128 5.27 -35.92 -15.11
N MET A 129 4.48 -35.49 -14.12
CA MET A 129 4.97 -34.61 -13.05
C MET A 129 5.54 -35.46 -11.92
N ASP A 130 6.82 -35.25 -11.60
CA ASP A 130 7.45 -35.84 -10.42
C ASP A 130 6.85 -35.27 -9.13
N VAL A 131 6.93 -36.02 -8.03
CA VAL A 131 6.54 -35.54 -6.69
C VAL A 131 7.30 -34.27 -6.31
N ASP A 132 8.60 -34.22 -6.63
CA ASP A 132 9.47 -33.06 -6.42
C ASP A 132 9.01 -31.82 -7.22
N ASP A 133 8.43 -32.03 -8.41
CA ASP A 133 7.87 -30.95 -9.23
C ASP A 133 6.56 -30.43 -8.67
N LYS A 134 5.74 -31.31 -8.10
CA LYS A 134 4.52 -30.92 -7.40
C LYS A 134 4.84 -30.07 -6.17
N ILE A 135 5.78 -30.51 -5.32
CA ILE A 135 6.24 -29.76 -4.15
C ILE A 135 6.81 -28.40 -4.57
N ALA A 136 7.68 -28.38 -5.59
CA ALA A 136 8.23 -27.14 -6.11
C ALA A 136 7.17 -26.16 -6.65
N SER A 137 6.12 -26.68 -7.27
CA SER A 137 4.98 -25.88 -7.72
C SER A 137 4.22 -25.29 -6.53
N GLU A 138 3.93 -26.10 -5.51
CA GLU A 138 3.26 -25.67 -4.28
C GLU A 138 4.08 -24.61 -3.51
N GLU A 139 5.41 -24.75 -3.44
CA GLU A 139 6.27 -23.76 -2.77
C GLU A 139 6.37 -22.44 -3.58
N ARG A 140 6.27 -22.48 -4.91
CA ARG A 140 6.16 -21.26 -5.73
C ARG A 140 4.83 -20.57 -5.55
N THR A 141 3.72 -21.31 -5.54
CA THR A 141 2.40 -20.72 -5.30
C THR A 141 2.32 -20.13 -3.91
N GLU A 142 2.92 -20.78 -2.92
CA GLU A 142 3.07 -20.28 -1.55
C GLU A 142 3.86 -18.95 -1.50
N ALA A 143 5.01 -18.86 -2.16
CA ALA A 143 5.78 -17.62 -2.23
C ALA A 143 4.99 -16.47 -2.89
N VAL A 144 4.27 -16.76 -3.99
CA VAL A 144 3.40 -15.77 -4.66
C VAL A 144 2.27 -15.33 -3.74
N ARG A 145 1.64 -16.27 -3.04
CA ARG A 145 0.56 -16.03 -2.07
C ARG A 145 1.02 -15.07 -0.98
N TRP A 146 2.17 -15.30 -0.35
CA TRP A 146 2.72 -14.40 0.67
C TRP A 146 3.11 -13.02 0.13
N CYS A 147 3.64 -12.94 -1.10
CA CYS A 147 3.89 -11.65 -1.77
C CYS A 147 2.59 -10.86 -2.04
N LEU A 148 1.50 -11.54 -2.41
CA LEU A 148 0.19 -10.90 -2.57
C LEU A 148 -0.38 -10.42 -1.23
N ILE A 149 -0.26 -11.23 -0.17
CA ILE A 149 -0.67 -10.85 1.18
C ILE A 149 0.13 -9.61 1.64
N MET A 150 1.44 -9.56 1.38
CA MET A 150 2.29 -8.40 1.65
C MET A 150 1.83 -7.14 0.91
N ALA A 151 1.48 -7.25 -0.38
CA ALA A 151 0.94 -6.14 -1.16
C ALA A 151 -0.37 -5.59 -0.56
N ILE A 152 -1.29 -6.47 -0.16
CA ILE A 152 -2.57 -6.08 0.46
C ILE A 152 -2.31 -5.46 1.85
N ALA A 153 -1.41 -6.03 2.64
CA ALA A 153 -1.04 -5.49 3.95
C ALA A 153 -0.43 -4.08 3.83
N PHE A 154 0.40 -3.85 2.82
CA PHE A 154 0.96 -2.52 2.54
C PHE A 154 -0.13 -1.50 2.16
N GLN A 155 -1.07 -1.90 1.30
CA GLN A 155 -2.23 -1.08 0.93
C GLN A 155 -3.09 -0.73 2.16
N MET A 156 -3.37 -1.72 3.01
CA MET A 156 -4.12 -1.54 4.25
C MET A 156 -3.38 -0.61 5.21
N HIS A 157 -2.05 -0.76 5.35
CA HIS A 157 -1.24 0.13 6.16
C HIS A 157 -1.29 1.57 5.66
N ALA A 158 -1.17 1.80 4.35
CA ALA A 158 -1.25 3.14 3.76
C ALA A 158 -2.60 3.82 4.02
N ARG A 159 -3.71 3.05 4.02
CA ARG A 159 -5.06 3.54 4.38
C ARG A 159 -5.15 3.96 5.85
N LEU A 160 -4.54 3.19 6.74
CA LEU A 160 -4.54 3.46 8.18
C LEU A 160 -3.55 4.57 8.58
N LEU A 161 -2.58 4.91 7.73
CA LEU A 161 -1.47 5.78 8.10
C LEU A 161 -1.88 7.23 8.38
N ASP A 162 -2.63 7.85 7.46
CA ASP A 162 -3.02 9.26 7.61
C ASP A 162 -4.11 9.49 8.66
N GLN A 163 -5.16 8.66 8.66
CA GLN A 163 -6.27 8.83 9.58
C GLN A 163 -6.01 8.13 10.92
N GLY A 164 -5.73 6.83 10.87
CA GLY A 164 -5.58 6.03 12.08
C GLY A 164 -4.34 6.37 12.88
N LEU A 165 -3.15 6.26 12.28
CA LEU A 165 -1.90 6.37 13.02
C LEU A 165 -1.54 7.82 13.39
N ASN A 166 -1.81 8.78 12.52
CA ASN A 166 -1.53 10.20 12.81
C ASN A 166 -2.65 10.87 13.62
N LYS A 167 -3.93 10.65 13.28
CA LYS A 167 -5.07 11.35 13.92
C LYS A 167 -5.71 10.52 15.05
N GLY A 168 -5.42 9.23 15.15
CA GLY A 168 -5.96 8.34 16.20
C GLY A 168 -7.42 7.93 15.97
N ARG A 169 -8.00 8.26 14.81
CA ARG A 169 -9.39 7.98 14.46
C ARG A 169 -9.49 7.62 12.99
N ILE A 170 -10.35 6.67 12.65
CA ILE A 170 -10.68 6.35 11.26
C ILE A 170 -12.14 6.60 10.98
N THR A 171 -12.41 7.02 9.74
CA THR A 171 -13.75 7.07 9.21
C THR A 171 -14.27 5.67 8.92
N GLU A 172 -15.59 5.52 8.90
CA GLU A 172 -16.25 4.27 8.54
C GLU A 172 -15.86 3.79 7.14
N GLU A 173 -15.75 4.68 6.16
CA GLU A 173 -15.32 4.34 4.81
C GLU A 173 -13.91 3.70 4.81
N THR A 174 -13.00 4.23 5.62
CA THR A 174 -11.65 3.67 5.78
C THR A 174 -11.71 2.33 6.49
N LYS A 175 -12.54 2.18 7.53
CA LYS A 175 -12.76 0.90 8.22
C LYS A 175 -13.25 -0.18 7.25
N ARG A 176 -14.28 0.12 6.46
CA ARG A 176 -14.85 -0.82 5.47
C ARG A 176 -13.82 -1.24 4.42
N ARG A 177 -12.99 -0.31 3.95
CA ARG A 177 -11.88 -0.61 3.04
C ARG A 177 -10.85 -1.55 3.68
N VAL A 178 -10.55 -1.35 4.95
CA VAL A 178 -9.67 -2.23 5.73
C VAL A 178 -10.30 -3.61 5.93
N ASP A 179 -11.60 -3.68 6.22
CA ASP A 179 -12.33 -4.95 6.34
C ASP A 179 -12.39 -5.73 5.01
N TRP A 180 -12.50 -5.02 3.89
CA TRP A 180 -12.36 -5.61 2.57
C TRP A 180 -10.96 -6.19 2.32
N ASP A 181 -9.91 -5.47 2.71
CA ASP A 181 -8.54 -5.99 2.61
C ASP A 181 -8.33 -7.21 3.51
N ARG A 182 -8.89 -7.21 4.73
CA ARG A 182 -8.88 -8.38 5.64
C ARG A 182 -9.56 -9.58 4.99
N TYR A 183 -10.72 -9.39 4.36
CA TYR A 183 -11.41 -10.45 3.63
C TYR A 183 -10.56 -11.02 2.48
N ARG A 184 -9.89 -10.16 1.70
CA ARG A 184 -8.97 -10.61 0.66
C ARG A 184 -7.81 -11.44 1.22
N ILE A 185 -7.27 -11.07 2.37
CA ILE A 185 -6.24 -11.86 3.07
C ILE A 185 -6.82 -13.21 3.51
N ARG A 186 -8.07 -13.26 4.01
CA ARG A 186 -8.75 -14.52 4.36
C ARG A 186 -8.85 -15.48 3.18
N GLY A 187 -9.20 -14.98 1.99
CA GLY A 187 -9.26 -15.79 0.77
C GLY A 187 -7.92 -16.34 0.30
N LEU A 188 -6.81 -15.75 0.76
CA LEU A 188 -5.45 -16.18 0.45
C LEU A 188 -4.82 -17.03 1.57
N THR A 189 -5.51 -17.28 2.69
CA THR A 189 -4.91 -17.89 3.88
C THR A 189 -5.75 -19.00 4.47
N ASN A 190 -5.06 -19.96 5.11
CA ASN A 190 -5.72 -20.95 5.93
C ASN A 190 -6.27 -20.31 7.21
N GLU A 191 -7.19 -20.99 7.90
CA GLU A 191 -7.85 -20.43 9.07
C GLU A 191 -6.86 -20.03 10.19
N ASN A 192 -5.87 -20.88 10.47
CA ASN A 192 -4.87 -20.62 11.51
C ASN A 192 -3.93 -19.45 11.14
N GLU A 193 -3.55 -19.36 9.87
CA GLU A 193 -2.74 -18.25 9.36
C GLU A 193 -3.53 -16.94 9.45
N PHE A 194 -4.79 -16.97 9.02
CA PHE A 194 -5.67 -15.82 9.06
C PHE A 194 -5.85 -15.31 10.49
N ARG A 195 -6.15 -16.20 11.44
CA ARG A 195 -6.31 -15.84 12.87
C ARG A 195 -5.07 -15.11 13.40
N SER A 196 -3.87 -15.57 13.02
CA SER A 196 -2.60 -14.94 13.43
C SER A 196 -2.43 -13.54 12.83
N LEU A 197 -2.69 -13.38 11.53
CA LEU A 197 -2.60 -12.08 10.84
C LEU A 197 -3.66 -11.11 11.34
N ASP A 198 -4.89 -11.58 11.55
CA ASP A 198 -6.01 -10.79 12.01
C ASP A 198 -5.81 -10.30 13.45
N GLY A 199 -5.20 -11.12 14.32
CA GLY A 199 -4.81 -10.70 15.67
C GLY A 199 -3.89 -9.47 15.66
N ILE A 200 -2.96 -9.38 14.71
CA ILE A 200 -2.06 -8.22 14.56
C ILE A 200 -2.83 -6.98 14.10
N VAL A 201 -3.80 -7.14 13.19
CA VAL A 201 -4.64 -6.03 12.74
C VAL A 201 -5.52 -5.53 13.89
N ARG A 202 -6.13 -6.44 14.66
CA ARG A 202 -6.99 -6.08 15.80
C ARG A 202 -6.26 -5.39 16.93
N ALA A 203 -4.97 -5.70 17.13
CA ALA A 203 -4.15 -4.99 18.11
C ALA A 203 -4.06 -3.48 17.83
N VAL A 204 -4.35 -3.03 16.60
CA VAL A 204 -4.36 -1.60 16.23
C VAL A 204 -5.63 -0.88 16.71
N ALA A 205 -6.72 -1.58 17.04
CA ALA A 205 -7.99 -0.97 17.45
C ALA A 205 -8.04 -0.66 18.95
N ALA A 206 -8.71 0.44 19.32
CA ALA A 206 -9.05 0.76 20.70
C ALA A 206 -10.57 1.01 20.83
N PRO A 207 -11.32 0.27 21.67
CA PRO A 207 -10.93 -0.98 22.34
C PRO A 207 -10.65 -2.08 21.31
N GLN A 208 -9.82 -3.08 21.64
CA GLN A 208 -9.43 -4.19 20.73
C GLN A 208 -10.62 -5.01 20.17
N ILE A 209 -11.82 -4.78 20.70
CA ILE A 209 -13.09 -5.41 20.33
C ILE A 209 -13.75 -4.68 19.14
N SER A 210 -13.31 -3.47 18.77
CA SER A 210 -13.97 -2.65 17.73
C SER A 210 -13.89 -3.26 16.32
N TRP A 211 -12.91 -4.13 16.09
CA TRP A 211 -12.93 -5.08 14.98
C TRP A 211 -13.42 -6.45 15.48
N ALA A 212 -14.74 -6.66 15.36
CA ALA A 212 -15.38 -7.93 15.66
C ALA A 212 -14.73 -9.07 14.86
N THR A 213 -14.89 -10.31 15.36
CA THR A 213 -14.51 -11.48 14.58
C THR A 213 -15.34 -11.52 13.32
N PRO A 214 -14.71 -11.42 12.14
CA PRO A 214 -15.46 -11.43 10.91
C PRO A 214 -16.12 -12.81 10.80
N GLN A 215 -17.45 -12.83 10.91
CA GLN A 215 -18.26 -13.90 10.36
C GLN A 215 -18.19 -13.69 8.85
N TYR A 216 -17.18 -14.26 8.21
CA TYR A 216 -17.10 -14.20 6.76
C TYR A 216 -18.22 -15.08 6.22
N PRO A 217 -19.25 -14.53 5.58
CA PRO A 217 -20.19 -15.37 4.87
C PRO A 217 -19.43 -16.10 3.77
N ASP A 218 -19.96 -17.26 3.35
CA ASP A 218 -19.53 -17.88 2.11
C ASP A 218 -19.58 -16.87 0.95
N LEU A 219 -18.80 -17.09 -0.12
CA LEU A 219 -18.70 -16.24 -1.31
C LEU A 219 -20.03 -15.56 -1.78
N PRO A 220 -21.22 -16.19 -1.74
CA PRO A 220 -22.48 -15.52 -2.08
C PRO A 220 -22.92 -14.37 -1.14
N GLY A 221 -22.51 -14.31 0.13
CA GLY A 221 -22.88 -13.22 1.05
C GLY A 221 -21.97 -11.98 1.00
N VAL A 222 -20.96 -11.99 0.12
CA VAL A 222 -19.98 -10.91 0.00
C VAL A 222 -20.60 -9.64 -0.60
N GLU A 223 -21.52 -9.81 -1.56
CA GLU A 223 -22.24 -8.67 -2.17
C GLU A 223 -23.19 -8.00 -1.18
N GLU A 224 -23.79 -8.76 -0.26
CA GLU A 224 -24.65 -8.23 0.79
C GLU A 224 -23.90 -7.40 1.83
N VAL A 225 -22.62 -7.70 2.09
CA VAL A 225 -21.79 -7.01 3.10
C VAL A 225 -20.92 -5.90 2.49
N PHE A 226 -20.42 -6.10 1.28
CA PHE A 226 -19.47 -5.17 0.64
C PHE A 226 -20.01 -4.50 -0.62
N GLY A 227 -21.21 -4.85 -1.09
CA GLY A 227 -21.86 -4.23 -2.24
C GLY A 227 -22.29 -2.77 -2.01
N PRO A 228 -22.64 -2.04 -3.07
CA PRO A 228 -23.05 -0.64 -2.98
C PRO A 228 -24.25 -0.44 -2.03
N GLU A 229 -25.18 -1.40 -2.00
CA GLU A 229 -26.39 -1.37 -1.17
C GLU A 229 -26.16 -1.70 0.31
N ALA A 230 -25.09 -2.44 0.64
CA ALA A 230 -24.70 -2.78 2.01
C ALA A 230 -24.43 -1.54 2.89
N SER A 231 -24.01 -0.44 2.25
CA SER A 231 -23.70 0.84 2.89
C SER A 231 -24.89 1.47 3.65
N ALA A 232 -26.12 1.08 3.31
CA ALA A 232 -27.33 1.66 3.88
C ALA A 232 -27.85 0.90 5.12
N LEU A 233 -27.36 -0.32 5.38
CA LEU A 233 -27.96 -1.26 6.34
C LEU A 233 -27.18 -1.43 7.65
N GLN A 234 -25.95 -0.92 7.77
CA GLN A 234 -25.20 -0.93 9.02
C GLN A 234 -25.33 0.42 9.74
N GLU A 235 -25.99 0.43 10.89
CA GLU A 235 -25.98 1.58 11.81
C GLU A 235 -24.54 1.85 12.27
N SER A 236 -24.07 3.07 12.00
CA SER A 236 -22.66 3.46 12.13
C SER A 236 -22.28 3.84 13.57
N PRO A 237 -21.29 3.19 14.19
CA PRO A 237 -20.73 3.63 15.45
C PRO A 237 -19.68 4.73 15.24
N GLY A 238 -20.04 5.87 14.63
CA GLY A 238 -19.21 7.08 14.56
C GLY A 238 -17.72 6.90 14.16
N ASP A 239 -16.88 7.86 14.57
CA ASP A 239 -15.42 7.76 14.41
C ASP A 239 -14.87 6.63 15.30
N ILE A 240 -14.12 5.71 14.72
CA ILE A 240 -13.51 4.59 15.46
C ILE A 240 -12.13 4.99 15.95
N GLU A 241 -11.89 4.87 17.24
CA GLU A 241 -10.59 5.17 17.84
C GLU A 241 -9.55 4.08 17.53
N ILE A 242 -8.35 4.53 17.19
CA ILE A 242 -7.21 3.67 16.88
C ILE A 242 -6.13 3.86 17.92
N SER A 243 -5.61 2.72 18.36
CA SER A 243 -4.47 2.68 19.26
C SER A 243 -3.23 3.25 18.58
N ARG A 244 -2.64 4.26 19.22
CA ARG A 244 -1.35 4.85 18.82
C ARG A 244 -0.14 4.10 19.40
N VAL A 245 -0.38 3.03 20.16
CA VAL A 245 0.68 2.22 20.76
C VAL A 245 1.54 1.58 19.66
N PRO A 246 2.88 1.53 19.84
CA PRO A 246 3.78 0.87 18.90
C PRO A 246 3.62 -0.65 18.98
N TYR A 247 2.77 -1.22 18.13
CA TYR A 247 2.68 -2.66 17.91
C TYR A 247 3.51 -3.09 16.70
N ILE A 248 3.93 -4.36 16.69
CA ILE A 248 4.45 -5.00 15.47
C ILE A 248 3.40 -4.84 14.38
N ARG A 249 3.79 -4.24 13.26
CA ARG A 249 2.89 -3.99 12.15
C ARG A 249 2.83 -5.22 11.25
N LEU A 250 1.70 -5.39 10.58
CA LEU A 250 1.46 -6.54 9.71
C LEU A 250 2.54 -6.72 8.64
N CYS A 251 2.97 -5.64 7.99
CA CYS A 251 4.05 -5.69 6.99
C CYS A 251 5.37 -6.22 7.58
N THR A 252 5.72 -5.82 8.80
CA THR A 252 6.94 -6.30 9.48
C THR A 252 6.83 -7.79 9.77
N TYR A 253 5.69 -8.26 10.29
CA TYR A 253 5.45 -9.68 10.51
C TYR A 253 5.55 -10.50 9.21
N LEU A 254 4.97 -9.98 8.12
CA LEU A 254 5.00 -10.65 6.82
C LEU A 254 6.40 -10.73 6.20
N VAL A 255 7.31 -9.79 6.53
CA VAL A 255 8.72 -9.90 6.12
C VAL A 255 9.37 -11.13 6.76
N TYR A 256 9.11 -11.37 8.05
CA TYR A 256 9.59 -12.58 8.72
C TYR A 256 9.00 -13.85 8.10
N LYS A 257 7.70 -13.84 7.76
CA LYS A 257 7.06 -14.98 7.07
C LYS A 257 7.66 -15.26 5.69
N LEU A 258 7.95 -14.23 4.90
CA LEU A 258 8.62 -14.40 3.60
C LEU A 258 10.03 -15.00 3.75
N ASN A 259 10.76 -14.62 4.79
CA ASN A 259 12.07 -15.20 5.10
C ASN A 259 11.94 -16.66 5.57
N GLU A 260 10.94 -16.99 6.40
CA GLU A 260 10.66 -18.35 6.86
C GLU A 260 10.40 -19.30 5.69
N VAL A 261 9.60 -18.89 4.70
CA VAL A 261 9.37 -19.65 3.46
C VAL A 261 10.69 -19.87 2.70
N GLY A 262 11.56 -18.87 2.67
CA GLY A 262 12.87 -18.98 2.03
C GLY A 262 13.77 -20.01 2.71
N TYR A 263 13.87 -19.93 4.05
CA TYR A 263 14.68 -20.86 4.84
C TYR A 263 14.15 -22.30 4.82
N ARG A 264 12.82 -22.48 4.81
CA ARG A 264 12.19 -23.81 4.70
C ARG A 264 12.60 -24.54 3.42
N ASN A 265 12.84 -23.80 2.33
CA ASN A 265 13.12 -24.36 1.01
C ASN A 265 14.62 -24.42 0.68
N MET A 266 15.49 -24.10 1.65
CA MET A 266 16.93 -24.11 1.49
C MET A 266 17.52 -25.53 1.62
N ASN A 267 18.51 -25.84 0.78
CA ASN A 267 19.43 -26.95 1.00
C ASN A 267 20.66 -26.47 1.76
N ASP A 268 20.82 -26.95 2.98
CA ASP A 268 22.02 -26.72 3.80
C ASP A 268 23.00 -27.89 3.58
N PRO A 269 24.31 -27.63 3.34
CA PRO A 269 25.34 -28.67 3.28
C PRO A 269 25.36 -29.63 4.49
N ARG A 270 24.75 -29.26 5.63
CA ARG A 270 24.70 -30.09 6.84
C ARG A 270 23.39 -30.84 7.07
N MET A 271 22.27 -30.49 6.44
CA MET A 271 20.97 -31.01 6.91
C MET A 271 19.95 -31.42 5.85
N GLN A 272 19.97 -30.92 4.62
CA GLN A 272 18.91 -31.25 3.65
C GLN A 272 19.41 -31.25 2.21
N ASP A 273 19.51 -32.45 1.62
CA ASP A 273 19.74 -32.63 0.18
C ASP A 273 18.38 -32.80 -0.54
N LYS A 274 17.52 -31.78 -0.44
CA LYS A 274 16.23 -31.82 -1.15
C LYS A 274 16.50 -31.63 -2.63
N ARG A 275 16.04 -32.56 -3.47
CA ARG A 275 16.17 -32.45 -4.93
C ARG A 275 15.51 -31.18 -5.50
N TRP A 276 14.46 -30.70 -4.86
CA TRP A 276 13.72 -29.49 -5.23
C TRP A 276 14.19 -28.22 -4.50
N GLY A 277 15.09 -28.35 -3.52
CA GLY A 277 15.55 -27.25 -2.67
C GLY A 277 16.45 -26.25 -3.37
N MET A 278 16.60 -25.08 -2.75
CA MET A 278 17.36 -23.95 -3.27
C MET A 278 18.80 -23.99 -2.75
N GLY A 279 19.75 -23.67 -3.62
CA GLY A 279 21.16 -23.56 -3.23
C GLY A 279 21.45 -22.32 -2.37
N GLU A 280 22.57 -22.35 -1.65
CA GLU A 280 23.02 -21.33 -0.70
C GLU A 280 23.00 -19.88 -1.27
N ARG A 281 23.28 -19.72 -2.57
CA ARG A 281 23.28 -18.41 -3.26
C ARG A 281 21.92 -17.70 -3.25
N PHE A 282 20.83 -18.41 -2.93
CA PHE A 282 19.50 -17.84 -2.82
C PHE A 282 19.34 -16.94 -1.59
N VAL A 283 19.98 -17.30 -0.46
CA VAL A 283 19.76 -16.64 0.84
C VAL A 283 20.19 -15.17 0.84
N PRO A 284 21.41 -14.80 0.37
CA PRO A 284 21.81 -13.40 0.35
C PRO A 284 20.88 -12.55 -0.53
N LEU A 285 20.36 -13.14 -1.60
CA LEU A 285 19.51 -12.45 -2.57
C LEU A 285 18.13 -12.15 -1.99
N VAL A 286 17.46 -13.15 -1.40
CA VAL A 286 16.15 -12.94 -0.74
C VAL A 286 16.28 -12.06 0.50
N THR A 287 17.36 -12.18 1.25
CA THR A 287 17.63 -11.31 2.41
C THR A 287 17.77 -9.85 1.98
N ALA A 288 18.54 -9.58 0.92
CA ALA A 288 18.66 -8.22 0.38
C ALA A 288 17.33 -7.66 -0.12
N GLN A 289 16.50 -8.49 -0.75
CA GLN A 289 15.17 -8.09 -1.21
C GLN A 289 14.21 -7.81 -0.05
N THR A 290 14.17 -8.66 0.99
CA THR A 290 13.29 -8.45 2.15
C THR A 290 13.72 -7.27 3.02
N MET A 291 15.03 -6.99 3.10
CA MET A 291 15.55 -5.74 3.67
C MET A 291 15.10 -4.52 2.85
N SER A 292 15.17 -4.61 1.52
CA SER A 292 14.72 -3.54 0.61
C SER A 292 13.21 -3.26 0.72
N LEU A 293 12.39 -4.30 0.94
CA LEU A 293 10.96 -4.14 1.26
C LEU A 293 10.77 -3.37 2.58
N SER A 294 11.50 -3.77 3.62
CA SER A 294 11.41 -3.16 4.95
C SER A 294 11.84 -1.69 4.93
N TYR A 295 12.88 -1.37 4.16
CA TYR A 295 13.34 0.00 3.95
C TYR A 295 12.28 0.84 3.25
N SER A 296 11.73 0.35 2.13
CA SER A 296 10.69 1.07 1.35
C SER A 296 9.43 1.30 2.19
N TYR A 297 9.02 0.29 2.98
CA TYR A 297 7.94 0.41 3.94
C TYR A 297 8.19 1.52 4.98
N SER A 298 9.39 1.54 5.57
CA SER A 298 9.78 2.52 6.58
C SER A 298 9.84 3.93 6.00
N GLU A 299 10.33 4.07 4.77
CA GLU A 299 10.40 5.34 4.05
C GLU A 299 9.00 5.92 3.79
N VAL A 300 8.04 5.09 3.35
CA VAL A 300 6.64 5.52 3.18
C VAL A 300 6.03 5.94 4.51
N ASN A 301 6.29 5.17 5.57
CA ASN A 301 5.82 5.51 6.91
C ASN A 301 6.38 6.85 7.40
N GLN A 302 7.69 7.10 7.20
CA GLN A 302 8.33 8.36 7.54
C GLN A 302 7.77 9.52 6.71
N ILE A 303 7.52 9.28 5.41
CA ILE A 303 6.97 10.27 4.47
C ILE A 303 5.50 10.60 4.75
N ILE A 304 4.78 9.87 5.58
CA ILE A 304 3.40 10.24 5.94
C ILE A 304 3.31 10.69 7.41
N SER A 305 4.12 10.12 8.31
CA SER A 305 4.05 10.44 9.75
C SER A 305 4.79 11.74 10.13
N THR A 306 5.82 12.15 9.39
CA THR A 306 6.58 13.36 9.76
C THR A 306 5.90 14.65 9.28
N PRO A 307 5.86 15.75 10.03
CA PRO A 307 5.38 17.02 9.47
C PRO A 307 6.32 17.51 8.34
N LEU A 308 5.81 18.34 7.42
CA LEU A 308 6.69 19.05 6.48
C LEU A 308 7.55 20.04 7.27
N PRO A 309 8.88 20.03 7.13
CA PRO A 309 9.74 20.95 7.85
C PRO A 309 9.36 22.39 7.46
N PHE A 310 9.20 23.26 8.45
CA PHE A 310 9.12 24.69 8.21
C PHE A 310 10.46 25.15 7.62
N PRO A 311 10.45 26.07 6.64
CA PRO A 311 11.65 26.47 5.92
C PRO A 311 12.78 27.06 6.79
N TYR A 312 12.62 27.22 8.11
CA TYR A 312 13.64 27.81 9.00
C TYR A 312 13.72 27.23 10.44
N ASN A 313 13.11 26.07 10.76
CA ASN A 313 13.30 25.45 12.09
C ASN A 313 14.51 24.50 12.12
N HIS A 314 15.68 25.04 11.75
CA HIS A 314 16.99 24.41 11.96
C HIS A 314 17.91 25.36 12.76
N LEU A 315 17.33 26.16 13.65
CA LEU A 315 18.03 26.93 14.68
C LEU A 315 17.84 26.25 16.03
#